data_AF-A0A257MW33-F1
#
_entry.id   AF-A0A257MW33-F1
#
_cell.length_a   1.000
_cell.length_b   1.000
_cell.length_c   1.000
_cell.angle_alpha   90.00
_cell.angle_beta   90.00
_cell.angle_gamma   90.00
#
_symmetry.space_group_name_H-M   'P 1'
#
loop_
_entity.id
_entity.type
_entity.pdbx_description
1 polymer ?
#
loop_
_entity_poly.entity_id
_entity_poly.type
_entity_poly.pdbx_seq_one_letter_code
_entity_poly.pdbx_strand_id
1 'polypeptide(L)'
;RPGEKLYEELLIGDNVSETSHPRIMRAEEQIIPWFELENMLEALEKAAKDDDFERVRAVLKRAVSGFVPQCEIGDLLWKRRSDAIHHL
;
A
#
# COMPACT_ATOMS: atom_id res chain seq x y z
N ARG A 1 -12.04 -7.12 10.30
CA ARG A 1 -12.31 -7.35 8.86
C ARG A 1 -10.97 -7.52 8.15
N PRO A 2 -10.89 -8.15 6.96
CA PRO A 2 -9.62 -8.28 6.24
C PRO A 2 -8.97 -6.91 6.03
N GLY A 3 -7.74 -6.73 6.51
CA GLY A 3 -7.01 -5.45 6.46
C GLY A 3 -7.37 -4.42 7.55
N GLU A 4 -8.23 -4.77 8.52
CA GLU A 4 -8.58 -3.90 9.64
C GLU A 4 -7.59 -4.09 10.79
N LYS A 5 -6.98 -2.98 11.24
CA LYS A 5 -6.15 -2.95 12.45
C LYS A 5 -7.03 -2.87 13.70
N LEU A 6 -6.61 -3.53 14.78
CA LEU A 6 -7.27 -3.41 16.09
C LEU A 6 -6.90 -2.11 16.82
N TYR A 7 -5.70 -1.60 16.54
CA TYR A 7 -5.18 -0.35 17.09
C TYR A 7 -4.44 0.38 15.98
N GLU A 8 -4.67 1.68 15.87
CA GLU A 8 -3.92 2.56 14.97
C GLU A 8 -2.57 2.95 15.58
N GLU A 9 -1.61 3.31 14.73
CA GLU A 9 -0.33 3.84 15.18
C GLU A 9 -0.48 5.23 15.85
N LEU A 10 0.36 5.51 16.84
CA LEU A 10 0.45 6.83 17.44
C LEU A 10 1.12 7.80 16.46
N LEU A 11 0.45 8.92 16.15
CA LEU A 11 0.96 9.93 15.20
C LEU A 11 2.18 10.71 15.71
N ILE A 12 2.40 10.72 17.03
CA ILE A 12 3.58 11.31 17.66
C ILE A 12 4.60 10.19 17.83
N GLY A 13 5.43 9.99 16.80
CA GLY A 13 6.48 8.97 16.75
C GLY A 13 7.89 9.56 16.78
N ASP A 14 8.88 8.77 16.36
CA ASP A 14 10.30 9.13 16.51
C ASP A 14 10.80 10.19 15.52
N ASN A 15 10.12 10.37 14.37
CA ASN A 15 10.59 11.23 13.28
C ASN A 15 9.67 12.45 13.05
N VAL A 16 9.45 13.23 14.10
CA VAL A 16 8.63 14.44 14.06
C VAL A 16 9.43 15.67 14.48
N SER A 17 9.14 16.82 13.86
CA SER A 17 9.69 18.12 14.22
C SER A 17 8.61 19.00 14.87
N GLU A 18 9.03 19.85 15.82
CA GLU A 18 8.13 20.81 16.46
C GLU A 18 7.72 21.91 15.47
N THR A 19 6.53 22.46 15.67
CA THR A 19 6.09 23.69 15.00
C THR A 19 5.94 24.82 16.01
N SER A 20 5.62 26.03 15.55
CA SER A 20 5.37 27.17 16.45
C SER A 20 4.18 26.94 17.40
N HIS A 21 3.26 26.03 17.06
CA HIS A 21 2.11 25.72 17.89
C HIS A 21 2.39 24.45 18.72
N PRO A 22 2.27 24.48 20.06
CA PRO A 22 2.72 23.40 20.96
C PRO A 22 1.93 22.08 20.85
N ARG A 23 0.82 22.07 20.09
CA ARG A 23 0.02 20.88 19.80
C ARG A 23 0.09 20.41 18.34
N ILE A 24 0.96 21.00 17.54
CA ILE A 24 1.14 20.64 16.13
C ILE A 24 2.59 20.18 15.95
N MET A 25 2.75 18.94 15.51
CA MET A 25 4.02 18.35 15.15
C MET A 25 4.01 18.04 13.66
N ARG A 26 5.17 18.11 13.01
CA ARG A 26 5.35 17.80 11.59
C ARG A 26 6.04 16.45 11.48
N ALA A 27 5.44 15.49 10.77
CA ALA A 27 6.11 14.24 10.42
C ALA A 27 7.17 14.49 9.33
N GLU A 28 8.34 13.89 9.49
CA GLU A 28 9.39 13.84 8.48
C GLU A 28 9.33 12.46 7.83
N GLU A 29 8.97 12.43 6.54
CA GLU A 29 8.75 11.21 5.78
C GLU A 29 9.77 11.07 4.65
N GLN A 30 10.00 9.83 4.24
CA GLN A 30 10.82 9.57 3.05
C GLN A 30 10.10 10.08 1.80
N ILE A 31 10.85 10.77 0.94
CA ILE A 31 10.34 11.29 -0.32
C ILE A 31 10.74 10.34 -1.44
N ILE A 32 9.77 9.92 -2.24
CA ILE A 32 10.01 9.18 -3.47
C ILE A 32 10.29 10.20 -4.59
N PRO A 33 11.43 10.11 -5.31
CA PRO A 33 11.69 10.98 -6.44
C PRO A 33 10.57 10.89 -7.49
N TRP A 34 10.17 12.03 -8.06
CA TRP A 34 9.03 12.09 -8.99
C TRP A 34 9.11 11.06 -10.12
N PHE A 35 10.28 10.94 -10.75
CA PHE A 35 10.50 9.98 -11.82
C PHE A 35 10.27 8.52 -11.37
N GLU A 36 10.68 8.17 -10.15
CA GLU A 36 10.42 6.82 -9.62
C GLU A 36 8.94 6.63 -9.30
N LEU A 37 8.30 7.64 -8.73
CA LEU A 37 6.86 7.61 -8.42
C LEU A 37 6.01 7.45 -9.69
N GLU A 38 6.32 8.21 -10.74
CA GLU A 38 5.65 8.14 -12.05
C GLU A 38 5.71 6.71 -12.62
N ASN A 39 6.90 6.11 -12.65
CA ASN A 39 7.08 4.72 -13.09
C ASN A 39 6.27 3.72 -12.23
N MET A 40 6.17 3.95 -10.92
CA MET A 40 5.35 3.11 -10.04
C MET A 40 3.86 3.27 -10.30
N LEU A 41 3.39 4.49 -10.57
CA LEU A 41 1.99 4.78 -10.90
C LEU A 41 1.58 4.15 -12.23
N GLU A 42 2.42 4.24 -13.27
CA GLU A 42 2.17 3.57 -14.54
C GLU A 42 2.09 2.04 -14.39
N ALA A 43 3.01 1.46 -13.60
CA ALA A 43 2.99 0.02 -13.30
C ALA A 43 1.74 -0.39 -12.53
N LEU A 44 1.28 0.45 -11.59
CA LEU A 44 0.05 0.23 -10.83
C LEU A 44 -1.19 0.29 -11.73
N GLU A 45 -1.27 1.31 -12.58
CA GLU A 45 -2.39 1.49 -13.52
C GLU A 45 -2.50 0.31 -14.48
N LYS A 46 -1.36 -0.13 -15.05
CA LYS A 46 -1.34 -1.30 -15.94
C LYS A 46 -1.79 -2.56 -15.20
N ALA A 47 -1.23 -2.83 -14.02
CA ALA A 47 -1.60 -4.01 -13.24
C ALA A 47 -3.09 -4.02 -12.86
N ALA A 48 -3.67 -2.85 -12.54
CA ALA A 48 -5.09 -2.72 -12.27
C ALA A 48 -5.96 -2.98 -13.50
N LYS A 49 -5.56 -2.49 -14.69
CA LYS A 49 -6.28 -2.74 -15.96
C LYS A 49 -6.25 -4.21 -16.37
N ASP A 50 -5.17 -4.91 -16.05
CA ASP A 50 -4.96 -6.32 -16.40
C ASP A 50 -5.51 -7.29 -15.32
N ASP A 51 -6.19 -6.79 -14.28
CA ASP A 51 -6.62 -7.57 -13.11
C ASP A 51 -5.47 -8.38 -12.45
N ASP A 52 -4.24 -7.85 -12.50
CA ASP A 52 -3.04 -8.45 -11.91
C ASP A 52 -2.86 -7.98 -10.47
N PHE A 53 -3.69 -8.56 -9.59
CA PHE A 53 -3.72 -8.24 -8.16
C PHE A 53 -2.41 -8.55 -7.42
N GLU A 54 -1.61 -9.51 -7.90
CA GLU A 54 -0.28 -9.80 -7.35
C GLU A 54 0.69 -8.66 -7.66
N ARG A 55 0.68 -8.19 -8.90
CA ARG A 55 1.51 -7.06 -9.31
C ARG A 55 1.11 -5.76 -8.63
N VAL A 56 -0.19 -5.50 -8.47
CA VAL A 56 -0.71 -4.36 -7.67
C VAL A 56 -0.12 -4.40 -6.26
N ARG A 57 -0.18 -5.54 -5.58
CA ARG A 57 0.38 -5.70 -4.23
C ARG A 57 1.89 -5.49 -4.22
N ALA A 58 2.61 -6.00 -5.21
CA ALA A 58 4.05 -5.84 -5.31
C ALA A 58 4.44 -4.36 -5.47
N VAL A 59 3.72 -3.60 -6.29
CA VAL A 59 3.94 -2.15 -6.45
C VAL A 59 3.68 -1.42 -5.13
N LEU A 60 2.57 -1.70 -4.45
CA LEU A 60 2.25 -1.06 -3.16
C LEU A 60 3.26 -1.38 -2.06
N LYS A 61 3.73 -2.63 -1.96
CA LYS A 61 4.79 -3.02 -1.00
C LYS A 61 6.10 -2.27 -1.23
N ARG A 62 6.40 -1.93 -2.48
CA ARG A 62 7.61 -1.18 -2.84
C ARG A 62 7.43 0.33 -2.62
N ALA A 63 6.27 0.86 -2.99
CA ALA A 63 6.02 2.30 -3.00
C ALA A 63 5.66 2.85 -1.60
N VAL A 64 4.90 2.10 -0.80
CA VAL A 64 4.35 2.58 0.46
C VAL A 64 5.14 2.00 1.62
N SER A 65 5.98 2.83 2.25
CA SER A 65 6.67 2.46 3.49
C SER A 65 5.66 2.01 4.55
N GLY A 66 5.94 0.90 5.22
CA GLY A 66 5.05 0.34 6.24
C GLY A 66 3.82 -0.41 5.71
N PHE A 67 3.62 -0.51 4.39
CA PHE A 67 2.52 -1.33 3.85
C PHE A 67 2.83 -2.82 3.96
N VAL A 68 2.11 -3.48 4.87
CA VAL A 68 2.16 -4.94 5.06
C VAL A 68 0.76 -5.52 4.85
N PRO A 69 0.52 -6.27 3.76
CA PRO A 69 -0.76 -6.93 3.55
C PRO A 69 -1.04 -7.93 4.67
N GLN A 70 -2.14 -7.73 5.39
CA GLN A 70 -2.53 -8.57 6.53
C GLN A 70 -3.38 -9.79 6.13
N CYS A 71 -3.77 -9.87 4.85
CA CYS A 71 -4.58 -10.95 4.31
C CYS A 71 -4.17 -11.27 2.87
N GLU A 72 -4.57 -12.43 2.38
CA GLU A 72 -4.46 -12.80 0.97
C GLU A 72 -5.36 -11.94 0.07
N ILE A 73 -5.26 -12.12 -1.24
CA ILE A 73 -6.11 -11.41 -2.19
C ILE A 73 -7.55 -11.91 -2.02
N GLY A 74 -8.38 -11.09 -1.39
CA GLY A 74 -9.77 -11.42 -1.09
C GLY A 74 -10.76 -11.14 -2.23
N ASP A 75 -10.28 -10.67 -3.37
CA ASP A 75 -11.09 -10.21 -4.50
C ASP A 75 -11.90 -11.36 -5.15
N LEU A 76 -13.16 -11.10 -5.48
CA LEU A 76 -14.07 -12.11 -6.03
C LEU A 76 -13.72 -12.54 -7.47
N LEU A 77 -13.11 -11.66 -8.26
CA LEU A 77 -12.62 -11.97 -9.61
C LEU A 77 -11.33 -12.78 -9.52
N TRP A 78 -10.43 -12.42 -8.60
CA TRP A 78 -9.22 -13.20 -8.32
C TRP A 78 -9.56 -14.62 -7.87
N LYS A 79 -10.48 -14.77 -6.91
CA LYS A 79 -10.93 -16.09 -6.42
C LYS A 79 -11.50 -16.94 -7.55
N ARG A 80 -12.42 -16.38 -8.35
CA ARG A 80 -12.99 -17.09 -9.52
C ARG A 80 -11.93 -17.55 -10.52
N ARG A 81 -10.90 -16.73 -10.77
CA ARG A 81 -9.80 -17.09 -11.67
C ARG A 81 -8.90 -18.18 -11.08
N SER A 82 -8.57 -18.08 -9.79
CA SER A 82 -7.76 -19.08 -9.09
C SER A 82 -8.46 -20.44 -9.05
N ASP A 83 -9.76 -20.45 -8.75
CA ASP A 83 -10.58 -21.67 -8.73
C ASP A 83 -10.65 -22.31 -10.13
N ALA A 84 -10.79 -21.52 -11.18
CA ALA A 84 -10.80 -22.01 -12.56
C ALA A 84 -9.47 -22.64 -13.00
N ILE A 85 -8.33 -22.13 -12.52
CA ILE A 85 -6.99 -22.69 -12.79
C ILE A 85 -6.77 -23.99 -12.02
N HIS A 86 -7.33 -24.12 -10.81
CA HIS A 86 -7.11 -25.29 -9.94
C HIS A 86 -7.96 -26.52 -10.32
N HIS A 87 -8.96 -26.34 -11.19
CA HIS A 87 -9.85 -27.38 -11.71
C HIS A 87 -9.50 -27.85 -13.14
N LEU A 88 -8.35 -27.41 -13.68
CA LEU A 88 -7.71 -27.94 -14.89
C LEU A 88 -6.51 -28.81 -14.52
#